data_AF-A0A2E7Q4P6-F1
#
_entry.id   AF-A0A2E7Q4P6-F1
#
_cell.length_a   1.000
_cell.length_b   1.000
_cell.length_c   1.000
_cell.angle_alpha   90.00
_cell.angle_beta   90.00
_cell.angle_gamma   90.00
#
_symmetry.space_group_name_H-M   'P 1'
#
loop_
_entity.id
_entity.type
_entity.pdbx_description
1 polymer ?
#
loop_
_entity_poly.entity_id
_entity_poly.type
_entity_poly.pdbx_seq_one_letter_code
_entity_poly.pdbx_strand_id
1 'polypeptide(L)'
;MAYGARADVVLAAEHALIDGRPDRNAPLLAGIEDLELVLEDSPEDYVVAAIVAQAHMDLGWAWRGTGWDVEVPARNRAAFAAHFERAEEILAPFAHEAATSPLMAATQCALLGGSATDGRAVADRYERLIDLNPENPRPMRAMGNHLLPRWYGSYAELELEARRTASRTQAVWGAGGYSWVQFDAISCDDEACARLDLPFFVEGLHDILNRRPDPYTTNLLAAYCANSIGQAFSGNDHADHVRAQIADCAGWIVREHLTELHPMIWAHAARGFDNNLRVQCPTRFAASGRDDAMRIITSLFQGEIAAGKRVVFTETGPETRAA
;
A
#
# COMPACT_ATOMS: atom_id res chain seq x y z
N MET A 1 3.59 1.15 11.13
CA MET A 1 4.54 0.51 12.08
C MET A 1 3.75 0.08 13.30
N ALA A 2 4.33 -0.72 14.21
CA ALA A 2 3.70 -1.13 15.48
C ALA A 2 2.36 -1.91 15.41
N TYR A 3 1.95 -2.42 14.24
CA TYR A 3 0.66 -3.14 14.07
C TYR A 3 0.42 -4.22 15.14
N GLY A 4 1.44 -5.02 15.45
CA GLY A 4 1.34 -6.08 16.47
C GLY A 4 0.96 -5.58 17.87
N ALA A 5 1.37 -4.36 18.25
CA ALA A 5 1.03 -3.78 19.55
C ALA A 5 -0.44 -3.31 19.63
N ARG A 6 -1.08 -3.08 18.48
CA ARG A 6 -2.46 -2.58 18.37
C ARG A 6 -3.46 -3.68 17.97
N ALA A 7 -2.97 -4.74 17.33
CA ALA A 7 -3.79 -5.71 16.61
C ALA A 7 -4.84 -6.37 17.50
N ASP A 8 -4.49 -6.76 18.73
CA ASP A 8 -5.42 -7.45 19.62
C ASP A 8 -6.63 -6.56 20.00
N VAL A 9 -6.41 -5.26 20.19
CA VAL A 9 -7.46 -4.27 20.46
C VAL A 9 -8.32 -4.03 19.23
N VAL A 10 -7.69 -3.82 18.08
CA VAL A 10 -8.36 -3.43 16.83
C VAL A 10 -9.14 -4.58 16.22
N LEU A 11 -8.57 -5.79 16.19
CA LEU A 11 -9.21 -6.97 15.58
C LEU A 11 -10.51 -7.35 16.30
N ALA A 12 -10.55 -7.20 17.63
CA ALA A 12 -11.76 -7.44 18.42
C ALA A 12 -12.89 -6.48 18.03
N ALA A 13 -12.58 -5.19 17.89
CA ALA A 13 -13.54 -4.17 17.47
C ALA A 13 -13.97 -4.35 16.00
N GLU A 14 -13.03 -4.61 15.09
CA GLU A 14 -13.30 -4.89 13.68
C GLU A 14 -14.21 -6.09 13.46
N HIS A 15 -14.07 -7.13 14.29
CA HIS A 15 -14.94 -8.30 14.26
C HIS A 15 -16.35 -7.95 14.70
N ALA A 16 -16.49 -7.24 15.82
CA ALA A 16 -17.78 -6.82 16.34
C ALA A 16 -18.50 -5.79 15.43
N LEU A 17 -17.76 -5.02 14.64
CA LEU A 17 -18.29 -4.00 13.72
C LEU A 17 -18.52 -4.51 12.29
N ILE A 18 -18.36 -5.82 12.02
CA ILE A 18 -18.40 -6.37 10.65
C ILE A 18 -19.68 -6.03 9.87
N ASP A 19 -20.83 -6.01 10.55
CA ASP A 19 -22.13 -5.69 9.95
C ASP A 19 -22.52 -4.21 10.12
N GLY A 20 -21.58 -3.37 10.57
CA GLY A 20 -21.79 -1.97 10.91
C GLY A 20 -22.73 -1.74 12.12
N ARG A 21 -23.21 -2.82 12.74
CA ARG A 21 -24.13 -2.84 13.87
C ARG A 21 -23.60 -3.78 14.95
N PRO A 22 -22.77 -3.29 15.88
CA PRO A 22 -22.24 -4.12 16.93
C PRO A 22 -23.36 -4.56 17.90
N ASP A 23 -23.19 -5.73 18.52
CA ASP A 23 -24.00 -6.14 19.66
C ASP A 23 -23.94 -5.06 20.75
N ARG A 24 -25.06 -4.82 21.43
CA ARG A 24 -25.18 -3.86 22.53
C ARG A 24 -24.15 -4.12 23.63
N ASN A 25 -23.76 -5.37 23.83
CA ASN A 25 -22.80 -5.77 24.87
C ASN A 25 -21.38 -6.04 24.35
N ALA A 26 -21.10 -5.76 23.08
CA ALA A 26 -19.75 -5.94 22.55
C ALA A 26 -18.77 -4.99 23.27
N PRO A 27 -17.65 -5.49 23.81
CA PRO A 27 -16.68 -4.68 24.56
C PRO A 27 -15.77 -3.90 23.61
N LEU A 28 -16.35 -3.04 22.78
CA LEU A 28 -15.65 -2.29 21.73
C LEU A 28 -14.60 -1.32 22.27
N LEU A 29 -14.79 -0.85 23.50
CA LEU A 29 -13.92 0.16 24.11
C LEU A 29 -12.90 -0.42 25.09
N ALA A 30 -13.08 -1.65 25.57
CA ALA A 30 -12.25 -2.20 26.65
C ALA A 30 -10.76 -2.19 26.29
N GLY A 31 -10.41 -2.60 25.06
CA GLY A 31 -9.01 -2.63 24.64
C GLY A 31 -8.38 -1.24 24.44
N ILE A 32 -9.17 -0.22 24.05
CA ILE A 32 -8.63 1.14 23.90
C ILE A 32 -8.56 1.86 25.25
N GLU A 33 -9.46 1.55 26.18
CA GLU A 33 -9.40 2.02 27.57
C GLU A 33 -8.12 1.55 28.27
N ASP A 34 -7.72 0.29 28.08
CA ASP A 34 -6.46 -0.24 28.60
C ASP A 34 -5.23 0.49 28.02
N LEU A 35 -5.27 0.85 26.73
CA LEU A 35 -4.20 1.62 26.08
C LEU A 35 -4.15 3.07 26.57
N GLU A 36 -5.29 3.69 26.84
CA GLU A 36 -5.37 5.03 27.45
C GLU A 36 -4.77 5.04 28.86
N LEU A 37 -4.99 3.98 29.66
CA LEU A 37 -4.32 3.85 30.97
C LEU A 37 -2.79 3.79 30.83
N VAL A 38 -2.27 3.06 29.83
CA VAL A 38 -0.83 3.01 29.55
C VAL A 38 -0.29 4.39 29.13
N LEU A 39 -1.08 5.16 28.38
CA LEU A 39 -0.73 6.54 28.03
C LEU A 39 -0.70 7.46 29.26
N GLU A 40 -1.66 7.34 30.17
CA GLU A 40 -1.68 8.08 31.43
C GLU A 40 -0.47 7.77 32.32
N ASP A 41 -0.02 6.50 32.33
CA ASP A 41 1.17 6.07 33.06
C ASP A 41 2.48 6.52 32.37
N SER A 42 2.43 6.95 31.11
CA SER A 42 3.59 7.32 30.28
C SER A 42 3.40 8.65 29.53
N PRO A 43 3.10 9.77 30.21
CA PRO A 43 2.59 10.99 29.58
C PRO A 43 3.62 11.75 28.74
N GLU A 44 4.91 11.45 28.86
CA GLU A 44 6.00 12.07 28.10
C GLU A 44 6.57 11.14 27.01
N ASP A 45 6.06 9.91 26.88
CA ASP A 45 6.55 8.94 25.91
C ASP A 45 5.79 9.08 24.58
N TYR A 46 6.42 9.76 23.61
CA TYR A 46 5.84 9.97 22.28
C TYR A 46 5.61 8.65 21.52
N VAL A 47 6.34 7.56 21.84
CA VAL A 47 6.16 6.26 21.20
C VAL A 47 4.86 5.63 21.68
N VAL A 48 4.60 5.68 22.99
CA VAL A 48 3.32 5.25 23.57
C VAL A 48 2.19 6.10 22.97
N ALA A 49 2.32 7.43 23.00
CA ALA A 49 1.34 8.33 22.39
C ALA A 49 1.05 8.00 20.92
N ALA A 50 2.09 7.74 20.12
CA ALA A 50 1.93 7.35 18.72
C ALA A 50 1.19 6.02 18.55
N ILE A 51 1.47 5.02 19.38
CA ILE A 51 0.79 3.71 19.35
C ILE A 51 -0.69 3.85 19.71
N VAL A 52 -1.01 4.58 20.79
CA VAL A 52 -2.40 4.78 21.23
C VAL A 52 -3.19 5.58 20.22
N ALA A 53 -2.64 6.70 19.71
CA ALA A 53 -3.27 7.48 18.65
C ALA A 53 -3.51 6.65 17.37
N GLN A 54 -2.55 5.80 17.01
CA GLN A 54 -2.69 4.84 15.91
C GLN A 54 -3.82 3.83 16.14
N ALA A 55 -4.01 3.34 17.37
CA ALA A 55 -5.11 2.46 17.71
C ALA A 55 -6.47 3.17 17.61
N HIS A 56 -6.56 4.44 18.05
CA HIS A 56 -7.75 5.26 17.82
C HIS A 56 -8.06 5.40 16.33
N MET A 57 -7.07 5.72 15.49
CA MET A 57 -7.28 5.85 14.04
C MET A 57 -7.80 4.55 13.41
N ASP A 58 -7.27 3.39 13.80
CA ASP A 58 -7.77 2.10 13.31
C ASP A 58 -9.20 1.84 13.74
N LEU A 59 -9.54 2.13 15.00
CA LEU A 59 -10.92 2.00 15.51
C LEU A 59 -11.86 2.94 14.76
N GLY A 60 -11.41 4.16 14.46
CA GLY A 60 -12.12 5.08 13.58
C GLY A 60 -12.45 4.41 12.25
N TRP A 61 -11.45 3.87 11.55
CA TRP A 61 -11.64 3.15 10.30
C TRP A 61 -12.56 1.93 10.43
N ALA A 62 -12.47 1.18 11.52
CA ALA A 62 -13.37 0.05 11.80
C ALA A 62 -14.83 0.50 11.94
N TRP A 63 -15.08 1.64 12.59
CA TRP A 63 -16.41 2.24 12.69
C TRP A 63 -16.95 2.70 11.33
N ARG A 64 -16.13 3.40 10.54
CA ARG A 64 -16.51 3.89 9.21
C ARG A 64 -16.80 2.74 8.25
N GLY A 65 -16.00 1.68 8.32
CA GLY A 65 -16.09 0.52 7.45
C GLY A 65 -15.60 0.78 6.02
N THR A 66 -15.88 -0.16 5.12
CA THR A 66 -15.42 -0.14 3.72
C THR A 66 -16.51 0.27 2.72
N GLY A 67 -17.71 0.62 3.21
CA GLY A 67 -18.84 1.03 2.38
C GLY A 67 -18.65 2.38 1.72
N TRP A 68 -19.54 2.72 0.78
CA TRP A 68 -19.57 4.04 0.17
C TRP A 68 -19.92 5.10 1.21
N ASP A 69 -19.37 6.30 1.06
CA ASP A 69 -19.53 7.36 2.07
C ASP A 69 -21.00 7.69 2.37
N VAL A 70 -21.85 7.66 1.33
CA VAL A 70 -23.31 7.89 1.43
C VAL A 70 -24.05 6.81 2.24
N GLU A 71 -23.47 5.61 2.35
CA GLU A 71 -24.06 4.46 3.06
C GLU A 71 -23.63 4.40 4.53
N VAL A 72 -22.60 5.15 4.92
CA VAL A 72 -22.10 5.13 6.30
C VAL A 72 -23.15 5.72 7.25
N PRO A 73 -23.59 4.99 8.30
CA PRO A 73 -24.54 5.52 9.27
C PRO A 73 -24.01 6.76 10.01
N ALA A 74 -24.88 7.70 10.37
CA ALA A 74 -24.49 8.93 11.08
C ALA A 74 -23.76 8.64 12.41
N ARG A 75 -24.20 7.60 13.15
CA ARG A 75 -23.52 7.13 14.36
C ARG A 75 -22.07 6.71 14.08
N ASN A 76 -21.84 5.98 13.00
CA ASN A 76 -20.53 5.46 12.63
C ASN A 76 -19.60 6.60 12.17
N ARG A 77 -20.14 7.59 11.44
CA ARG A 77 -19.40 8.82 11.12
C ARG A 77 -18.99 9.60 12.38
N ALA A 78 -19.90 9.72 13.35
CA ALA A 78 -19.59 10.39 14.62
C ALA A 78 -18.51 9.63 15.43
N ALA A 79 -18.58 8.30 15.48
CA ALA A 79 -17.56 7.49 16.13
C ALA A 79 -16.20 7.59 15.42
N PHE A 80 -16.18 7.54 14.09
CA PHE A 80 -14.98 7.80 13.29
C PHE A 80 -14.35 9.15 13.64
N ALA A 81 -15.15 10.23 13.63
CA ALA A 81 -14.67 11.57 13.94
C ALA A 81 -14.10 11.67 15.37
N ALA A 82 -14.80 11.13 16.37
CA ALA A 82 -14.36 11.16 17.76
C ALA A 82 -13.02 10.43 17.99
N HIS A 83 -12.81 9.30 17.32
CA HIS A 83 -11.53 8.59 17.39
C HIS A 83 -10.38 9.38 16.73
N PHE A 84 -10.63 10.03 15.60
CA PHE A 84 -9.61 10.88 14.95
C PHE A 84 -9.31 12.15 15.75
N GLU A 85 -10.32 12.79 16.33
CA GLU A 85 -10.15 13.94 17.24
C GLU A 85 -9.30 13.55 18.45
N ARG A 86 -9.60 12.41 19.09
CA ARG A 86 -8.79 11.90 20.21
C ARG A 86 -7.35 11.60 19.79
N ALA A 87 -7.15 10.99 18.62
CA ALA A 87 -5.81 10.75 18.09
C ALA A 87 -5.03 12.06 17.86
N GLU A 88 -5.69 13.11 17.38
CA GLU A 88 -5.08 14.44 17.22
C GLU A 88 -4.69 15.06 18.58
N GLU A 89 -5.57 14.98 19.58
CA GLU A 89 -5.29 15.45 20.94
C GLU A 89 -4.07 14.78 21.57
N ILE A 90 -3.97 13.44 21.46
CA ILE A 90 -2.85 12.65 21.98
C ILE A 90 -1.53 13.08 21.34
N LEU A 91 -1.55 13.44 20.06
CA LEU A 91 -0.37 13.74 19.28
C LEU A 91 0.06 15.22 19.32
N ALA A 92 -0.86 16.12 19.68
CA ALA A 92 -0.60 17.56 19.69
C ALA A 92 0.65 17.96 20.51
N PRO A 93 0.91 17.42 21.72
CA PRO A 93 2.12 17.74 22.48
C PRO A 93 3.42 17.30 21.77
N PHE A 94 3.35 16.25 20.96
CA PHE A 94 4.50 15.60 20.32
C PHE A 94 4.66 15.94 18.84
N ALA A 95 3.93 16.93 18.33
CA ALA A 95 3.92 17.25 16.90
C ALA A 95 5.33 17.53 16.31
N HIS A 96 6.24 18.04 17.14
CA HIS A 96 7.63 18.34 16.76
C HIS A 96 8.48 17.08 16.52
N GLU A 97 8.16 15.95 17.16
CA GLU A 97 8.90 14.69 17.03
C GLU A 97 8.87 14.12 15.61
N ALA A 98 7.86 14.50 14.81
CA ALA A 98 7.79 14.10 13.41
C ALA A 98 8.98 14.58 12.56
N ALA A 99 9.75 15.58 13.02
CA ALA A 99 10.94 16.05 12.32
C ALA A 99 12.10 15.04 12.33
N THR A 100 12.13 14.12 13.31
CA THR A 100 13.26 13.20 13.56
C THR A 100 12.83 11.75 13.69
N SER A 101 11.54 11.50 13.97
CA SER A 101 10.99 10.16 14.21
C SER A 101 10.17 9.68 13.01
N PRO A 102 10.61 8.65 12.26
CA PRO A 102 9.81 8.05 11.19
C PRO A 102 8.46 7.50 11.69
N LEU A 103 8.40 7.01 12.93
CA LEU A 103 7.15 6.56 13.55
C LEU A 103 6.17 7.72 13.66
N MET A 104 6.63 8.87 14.13
CA MET A 104 5.77 10.02 14.33
C MET A 104 5.40 10.67 12.98
N ALA A 105 6.33 10.82 12.05
CA ALA A 105 6.01 11.26 10.69
C ALA A 105 4.95 10.36 10.02
N ALA A 106 5.08 9.03 10.13
CA ALA A 106 4.08 8.08 9.61
C ALA A 106 2.72 8.22 10.30
N THR A 107 2.71 8.49 11.60
CA THR A 107 1.49 8.69 12.37
C THR A 107 0.77 9.98 11.96
N GLN A 108 1.49 11.06 11.68
CA GLN A 108 0.90 12.29 11.14
C GLN A 108 0.36 12.13 9.71
N CYS A 109 0.97 11.28 8.89
CA CYS A 109 0.40 10.89 7.59
C CYS A 109 -0.90 10.10 7.76
N ALA A 110 -0.97 9.18 8.73
CA ALA A 110 -2.18 8.39 8.98
C ALA A 110 -3.37 9.26 9.46
N LEU A 111 -3.10 10.32 10.23
CA LEU A 111 -4.12 11.28 10.70
C LEU A 111 -4.86 12.00 9.56
N LEU A 112 -4.28 12.04 8.35
CA LEU A 112 -4.92 12.70 7.20
C LEU A 112 -6.34 12.19 6.97
N GLY A 113 -6.60 10.89 7.22
CA GLY A 113 -7.91 10.28 7.01
C GLY A 113 -9.09 10.99 7.69
N GLY A 114 -8.86 11.69 8.80
CA GLY A 114 -9.88 12.43 9.53
C GLY A 114 -9.84 13.95 9.33
N SER A 115 -8.90 14.48 8.55
CA SER A 115 -8.65 15.91 8.41
C SER A 115 -9.07 16.44 7.03
N ALA A 116 -9.75 17.59 7.01
CA ALA A 116 -9.90 18.39 5.79
C ALA A 116 -8.64 19.23 5.57
N THR A 117 -7.68 18.70 4.82
CA THR A 117 -6.42 19.39 4.51
C THR A 117 -6.24 19.51 3.00
N ASP A 118 -5.47 20.51 2.53
CA ASP A 118 -5.14 20.65 1.11
C ASP A 118 -4.01 19.70 0.65
N GLY A 119 -3.90 19.46 -0.66
CA GLY A 119 -2.94 18.52 -1.23
C GLY A 119 -1.47 18.85 -0.94
N ARG A 120 -1.14 20.13 -0.77
CA ARG A 120 0.23 20.56 -0.47
C ARG A 120 0.66 20.17 0.94
N ALA A 121 -0.21 20.35 1.93
CA ALA A 121 0.05 19.90 3.29
C ALA A 121 0.19 18.37 3.38
N VAL A 122 -0.47 17.61 2.49
CA VAL A 122 -0.28 16.15 2.37
C VAL A 122 1.10 15.81 1.82
N ALA A 123 1.52 16.47 0.74
CA ALA A 123 2.82 16.22 0.14
C ALA A 123 3.95 16.48 1.15
N ASP A 124 3.95 17.63 1.83
CA ASP A 124 4.99 18.00 2.81
C ASP A 124 5.14 16.97 3.95
N ARG A 125 4.03 16.36 4.41
CA ARG A 125 4.07 15.31 5.44
C ARG A 125 4.74 14.03 4.93
N TYR A 126 4.37 13.59 3.72
CA TYR A 126 4.96 12.40 3.12
C TYR A 126 6.42 12.62 2.74
N GLU A 127 6.78 13.80 2.23
CA GLU A 127 8.16 14.17 1.95
C GLU A 127 9.05 14.03 3.19
N ARG A 128 8.59 14.53 4.34
CA ARG A 128 9.30 14.36 5.61
C ARG A 128 9.48 12.90 6.00
N LEU A 129 8.45 12.08 5.85
CA LEU A 129 8.53 10.65 6.15
C LEU A 129 9.50 9.92 5.19
N ILE A 130 9.48 10.30 3.91
CA ILE A 130 10.38 9.76 2.89
C ILE A 130 11.83 10.16 3.20
N ASP A 131 12.09 11.40 3.60
CA ASP A 131 13.44 11.85 3.99
C ASP A 131 13.99 11.07 5.18
N LEU A 132 13.14 10.77 6.15
CA LEU A 132 13.50 10.01 7.35
C LEU A 132 13.73 8.51 7.07
N ASN A 133 13.13 7.97 6.01
CA ASN A 133 13.26 6.56 5.64
C ASN A 133 13.16 6.36 4.11
N PRO A 134 14.20 6.78 3.36
CA PRO A 134 14.13 6.83 1.90
C PRO A 134 14.15 5.43 1.25
N GLU A 135 14.56 4.40 1.98
CA GLU A 135 14.55 3.01 1.51
C GLU A 135 13.18 2.33 1.65
N ASN A 136 12.20 2.98 2.28
CA ASN A 136 10.87 2.42 2.41
C ASN A 136 9.96 2.94 1.28
N PRO A 137 9.49 2.09 0.36
CA PRO A 137 8.62 2.53 -0.73
C PRO A 137 7.17 2.77 -0.27
N ARG A 138 6.76 2.30 0.92
CA ARG A 138 5.36 2.40 1.37
C ARG A 138 4.87 3.84 1.51
N PRO A 139 5.63 4.77 2.14
CA PRO A 139 5.28 6.19 2.15
C PRO A 139 5.09 6.80 0.76
N MET A 140 5.95 6.46 -0.20
CA MET A 140 5.86 6.97 -1.57
C MET A 140 4.55 6.51 -2.24
N ARG A 141 4.24 5.23 -2.11
CA ARG A 141 2.98 4.64 -2.62
C ARG A 141 1.74 5.29 -2.00
N ALA A 142 1.75 5.46 -0.68
CA ALA A 142 0.64 6.09 0.04
C ALA A 142 0.46 7.57 -0.32
N MET A 143 1.57 8.30 -0.54
CA MET A 143 1.57 9.66 -1.04
C MET A 143 0.82 9.77 -2.38
N GLY A 144 1.14 8.90 -3.34
CA GLY A 144 0.49 8.91 -4.64
C GLY A 144 -1.02 8.71 -4.56
N ASN A 145 -1.48 7.72 -3.79
CA ASN A 145 -2.91 7.52 -3.59
C ASN A 145 -3.57 8.75 -2.94
N HIS A 146 -2.97 9.37 -1.92
CA HIS A 146 -3.55 10.54 -1.25
C HIS A 146 -3.51 11.84 -2.09
N LEU A 147 -2.69 11.90 -3.13
CA LEU A 147 -2.66 13.03 -4.06
C LEU A 147 -3.65 12.90 -5.23
N LEU A 148 -4.42 11.81 -5.32
CA LEU A 148 -5.52 11.72 -6.29
C LEU A 148 -6.63 12.75 -5.97
N PRO A 149 -7.38 13.23 -6.99
CA PRO A 149 -8.44 14.23 -6.79
C PRO A 149 -9.57 13.83 -5.86
N ARG A 150 -9.83 12.52 -5.73
CA ARG A 150 -10.84 11.99 -4.80
C ARG A 150 -10.46 12.16 -3.32
N TRP A 151 -9.20 12.50 -3.06
CA TRP A 151 -8.65 12.71 -1.72
C TRP A 151 -8.31 14.20 -1.55
N TYR A 152 -7.02 14.58 -1.61
CA TYR A 152 -6.58 15.92 -1.23
C TYR A 152 -5.91 16.70 -2.38
N GLY A 153 -5.49 16.02 -3.43
CA GLY A 153 -4.65 16.59 -4.47
C GLY A 153 -5.32 16.75 -5.83
N SER A 154 -4.49 16.72 -6.87
CA SER A 154 -4.88 16.80 -8.27
C SER A 154 -3.90 15.97 -9.11
N TYR A 155 -4.29 15.61 -10.34
CA TYR A 155 -3.38 14.88 -11.23
C TYR A 155 -2.07 15.64 -11.52
N ALA A 156 -2.12 16.98 -11.53
CA ALA A 156 -0.93 17.81 -11.72
C ALA A 156 0.00 17.77 -10.50
N GLU A 157 -0.56 17.80 -9.29
CA GLU A 157 0.22 17.66 -8.05
C GLU A 157 0.81 16.26 -7.91
N LEU A 158 0.04 15.20 -8.22
CA LEU A 158 0.54 13.82 -8.24
C LEU A 158 1.78 13.69 -9.15
N GLU A 159 1.70 14.20 -10.38
CA GLU A 159 2.81 14.15 -11.33
C GLU A 159 4.02 14.98 -10.88
N LEU A 160 3.79 16.19 -10.37
CA LEU A 160 4.85 17.06 -9.85
C LEU A 160 5.59 16.40 -8.69
N GLU A 161 4.85 15.87 -7.72
CA GLU A 161 5.41 15.28 -6.52
C GLU A 161 6.05 13.90 -6.77
N ALA A 162 5.56 13.14 -7.74
CA ALA A 162 6.23 11.92 -8.20
C ALA A 162 7.63 12.22 -8.74
N ARG A 163 7.78 13.29 -9.55
CA ARG A 163 9.08 13.73 -10.08
C ARG A 163 10.00 14.28 -8.98
N ARG A 164 9.46 15.05 -8.03
CA ARG A 164 10.23 15.51 -6.86
C ARG A 164 10.71 14.35 -6.01
N THR A 165 9.87 13.34 -5.81
CA THR A 165 10.24 12.13 -5.05
C THR A 165 11.33 11.32 -5.75
N ALA A 166 11.26 11.19 -7.08
CA ALA A 166 12.35 10.59 -7.86
C ALA A 166 13.67 11.34 -7.69
N SER A 167 13.65 12.67 -7.76
CA SER A 167 14.84 13.51 -7.52
C SER A 167 15.36 13.36 -6.08
N ARG A 168 14.48 13.47 -5.09
CA ARG A 168 14.77 13.33 -3.65
C ARG A 168 15.41 12.00 -3.30
N THR A 169 14.99 10.92 -3.98
CA THR A 169 15.44 9.56 -3.69
C THR A 169 16.32 8.97 -4.79
N GLN A 170 16.85 9.81 -5.69
CA GLN A 170 17.63 9.38 -6.85
C GLN A 170 18.81 8.47 -6.48
N ALA A 171 19.48 8.76 -5.36
CA ALA A 171 20.61 7.95 -4.88
C ALA A 171 20.20 6.52 -4.47
N VAL A 172 18.96 6.34 -4.01
CA VAL A 172 18.43 5.06 -3.53
C VAL A 172 17.70 4.31 -4.63
N TRP A 173 16.88 5.01 -5.40
CA TRP A 173 15.93 4.42 -6.34
C TRP A 173 16.12 4.86 -7.80
N GLY A 174 16.97 5.85 -8.08
CA GLY A 174 17.01 6.49 -9.40
C GLY A 174 15.63 7.00 -9.81
N ALA A 175 15.14 6.57 -10.98
CA ALA A 175 13.78 6.86 -11.42
C ALA A 175 12.69 6.14 -10.60
N GLY A 176 13.05 5.12 -9.80
CA GLY A 176 12.11 4.29 -9.05
C GLY A 176 11.23 5.05 -8.04
N GLY A 177 11.68 6.20 -7.54
CA GLY A 177 10.84 7.06 -6.70
C GLY A 177 9.58 7.55 -7.43
N TYR A 178 9.67 7.80 -8.74
CA TYR A 178 8.50 8.13 -9.58
C TYR A 178 7.54 6.95 -9.64
N SER A 179 8.05 5.76 -9.96
CA SER A 179 7.23 4.56 -10.09
C SER A 179 6.56 4.18 -8.78
N TRP A 180 7.25 4.32 -7.64
CA TRP A 180 6.64 4.07 -6.34
C TRP A 180 5.51 5.03 -5.99
N VAL A 181 5.65 6.32 -6.30
CA VAL A 181 4.55 7.27 -6.10
C VAL A 181 3.37 6.93 -7.01
N GLN A 182 3.60 6.64 -8.29
CA GLN A 182 2.51 6.37 -9.23
C GLN A 182 1.81 5.01 -9.00
N PHE A 183 2.50 4.05 -8.37
CA PHE A 183 2.11 2.64 -8.27
C PHE A 183 0.64 2.40 -7.88
N ASP A 184 0.22 2.89 -6.71
CA ASP A 184 -1.14 2.65 -6.22
C ASP A 184 -2.14 3.59 -6.93
N ALA A 185 -1.69 4.78 -7.34
CA ALA A 185 -2.53 5.79 -7.97
C ALA A 185 -3.08 5.31 -9.33
N ILE A 186 -2.22 4.82 -10.21
CA ILE A 186 -2.62 4.36 -11.55
C ILE A 186 -3.40 3.05 -11.54
N SER A 187 -3.26 2.26 -10.47
CA SER A 187 -4.08 1.06 -10.27
C SER A 187 -5.51 1.40 -9.86
N CYS A 188 -5.71 2.51 -9.15
CA CYS A 188 -7.01 2.90 -8.59
C CYS A 188 -7.79 3.90 -9.45
N ASP A 189 -7.13 4.59 -10.39
CA ASP A 189 -7.71 5.72 -11.12
C ASP A 189 -7.29 5.72 -12.59
N ASP A 190 -8.30 5.65 -13.48
CA ASP A 190 -8.10 5.58 -14.93
C ASP A 190 -7.44 6.83 -15.50
N GLU A 191 -7.80 8.01 -14.99
CA GLU A 191 -7.30 9.28 -15.51
C GLU A 191 -5.85 9.49 -15.07
N ALA A 192 -5.49 9.08 -13.85
CA ALA A 192 -4.09 9.03 -13.42
C ALA A 192 -3.27 8.06 -14.30
N CYS A 193 -3.80 6.87 -14.59
CA CYS A 193 -3.13 5.90 -15.47
C CYS A 193 -2.96 6.42 -16.89
N ALA A 194 -4.00 7.06 -17.44
CA ALA A 194 -3.99 7.65 -18.78
C ALA A 194 -2.94 8.77 -18.91
N ARG A 195 -2.70 9.55 -17.84
CA ARG A 195 -1.75 10.67 -17.84
C ARG A 195 -0.30 10.30 -17.55
N LEU A 196 -0.03 9.02 -17.24
CA LEU A 196 1.28 8.55 -16.79
C LEU A 196 2.39 8.85 -17.81
N ASP A 197 3.53 9.33 -17.33
CA ASP A 197 4.78 9.28 -18.11
C ASP A 197 5.30 7.84 -18.11
N LEU A 198 4.72 7.04 -19.02
CA LEU A 198 4.98 5.60 -19.09
C LEU A 198 6.47 5.27 -19.31
N PRO A 199 7.22 5.94 -20.21
CA PRO A 199 8.65 5.70 -20.34
C PRO A 199 9.41 5.89 -19.03
N PHE A 200 9.12 6.96 -18.28
CA PHE A 200 9.78 7.23 -17.00
C PHE A 200 9.35 6.24 -15.91
N PHE A 201 8.09 5.79 -15.93
CA PHE A 201 7.61 4.72 -15.05
C PHE A 201 8.35 3.40 -15.29
N VAL A 202 8.50 2.99 -16.55
CA VAL A 202 9.21 1.76 -16.93
C VAL A 202 10.70 1.86 -16.60
N GLU A 203 11.34 3.00 -16.87
CA GLU A 203 12.71 3.26 -16.41
C GLU A 203 12.82 3.06 -14.89
N GLY A 204 11.88 3.59 -14.12
CA GLY A 204 11.83 3.40 -12.67
C GLY A 204 11.66 1.94 -12.24
N LEU A 205 10.92 1.10 -12.98
CA LEU A 205 10.84 -0.35 -12.70
C LEU A 205 12.20 -1.03 -12.87
N HIS A 206 12.91 -0.72 -13.96
CA HIS A 206 14.28 -1.22 -14.17
C HIS A 206 15.21 -0.78 -13.05
N ASP A 207 15.13 0.50 -12.70
CA ASP A 207 15.95 1.13 -11.69
C ASP A 207 15.72 0.57 -10.27
N ILE A 208 14.49 0.19 -9.94
CA ILE A 208 14.17 -0.51 -8.69
C ILE A 208 14.85 -1.88 -8.67
N LEU A 209 14.65 -2.70 -9.70
CA LEU A 209 15.15 -4.09 -9.73
C LEU A 209 16.67 -4.16 -9.83
N ASN A 210 17.31 -3.20 -10.49
CA ASN A 210 18.77 -3.12 -10.56
C ASN A 210 19.40 -2.74 -9.22
N ARG A 211 18.73 -1.91 -8.41
CA ARG A 211 19.25 -1.44 -7.12
C ARG A 211 18.83 -2.32 -5.94
N ARG A 212 17.66 -2.98 -6.03
CA ARG A 212 17.10 -3.88 -5.01
C ARG A 212 16.57 -5.16 -5.69
N PRO A 213 17.45 -6.08 -6.13
CA PRO A 213 17.06 -7.33 -6.78
C PRO A 213 16.57 -8.39 -5.77
N ASP A 214 15.90 -7.98 -4.70
CA ASP A 214 15.43 -8.92 -3.69
C ASP A 214 14.16 -9.66 -4.16
N PRO A 215 13.97 -10.93 -3.74
CA PRO A 215 12.85 -11.73 -4.23
C PRO A 215 11.47 -11.13 -3.94
N TYR A 216 11.32 -10.41 -2.82
CA TYR A 216 10.04 -9.79 -2.45
C TYR A 216 9.69 -8.68 -3.44
N THR A 217 10.61 -7.76 -3.70
CA THR A 217 10.41 -6.66 -4.65
C THR A 217 10.15 -7.17 -6.06
N THR A 218 10.90 -8.18 -6.50
CA THR A 218 10.66 -8.81 -7.81
C THR A 218 9.27 -9.42 -7.93
N ASN A 219 8.84 -10.20 -6.93
CA ASN A 219 7.49 -10.77 -6.93
C ASN A 219 6.42 -9.69 -6.89
N LEU A 220 6.63 -8.61 -6.11
CA LEU A 220 5.71 -7.48 -6.01
C LEU A 220 5.50 -6.82 -7.38
N LEU A 221 6.59 -6.46 -8.06
CA LEU A 221 6.52 -5.79 -9.36
C LEU A 221 6.00 -6.72 -10.46
N ALA A 222 6.43 -7.98 -10.50
CA ALA A 222 5.94 -8.96 -11.47
C ALA A 222 4.44 -9.20 -11.31
N ALA A 223 3.98 -9.45 -10.08
CA ALA A 223 2.58 -9.69 -9.79
C ALA A 223 1.72 -8.44 -10.03
N TYR A 224 2.24 -7.25 -9.72
CA TYR A 224 1.57 -5.99 -10.03
C TYR A 224 1.34 -5.80 -11.53
N CYS A 225 2.40 -5.94 -12.33
CA CYS A 225 2.31 -5.77 -13.77
C CYS A 225 1.35 -6.81 -14.38
N ALA A 226 1.46 -8.08 -13.97
CA ALA A 226 0.69 -9.16 -14.57
C ALA A 226 -0.77 -9.27 -14.09
N ASN A 227 -1.05 -8.94 -12.82
CA ASN A 227 -2.38 -9.06 -12.22
C ASN A 227 -3.03 -7.70 -12.02
N SER A 228 -2.50 -6.88 -11.11
CA SER A 228 -3.18 -5.66 -10.66
C SER A 228 -3.40 -4.67 -11.79
N ILE A 229 -2.43 -4.51 -12.69
CA ILE A 229 -2.55 -3.67 -13.87
C ILE A 229 -3.02 -4.47 -15.09
N GLY A 230 -2.39 -5.61 -15.37
CA GLY A 230 -2.67 -6.42 -16.56
C GLY A 230 -4.07 -7.04 -16.64
N GLN A 231 -4.89 -6.95 -15.57
CA GLN A 231 -6.27 -7.43 -15.57
C GLN A 231 -7.29 -6.31 -15.26
N ALA A 232 -6.85 -5.06 -15.10
CA ALA A 232 -7.71 -3.94 -14.69
C ALA A 232 -8.24 -3.11 -15.88
N PHE A 233 -8.68 -3.76 -16.95
CA PHE A 233 -9.26 -3.06 -18.10
C PHE A 233 -10.60 -2.44 -17.72
N SER A 234 -10.73 -1.13 -17.90
CA SER A 234 -11.91 -0.37 -17.48
C SER A 234 -12.79 0.09 -18.64
N GLY A 235 -12.31 -0.04 -19.88
CA GLY A 235 -12.95 0.52 -21.07
C GLY A 235 -12.53 1.97 -21.36
N ASN A 236 -11.58 2.52 -20.58
CA ASN A 236 -10.90 3.75 -20.94
C ASN A 236 -9.73 3.42 -21.87
N ASP A 237 -9.89 3.68 -23.17
CA ASP A 237 -8.93 3.31 -24.21
C ASP A 237 -7.49 3.76 -23.92
N HIS A 238 -7.32 4.97 -23.36
CA HIS A 238 -5.98 5.49 -23.10
C HIS A 238 -5.33 4.82 -21.89
N ALA A 239 -6.08 4.68 -20.79
CA ALA A 239 -5.61 3.97 -19.61
C ALA A 239 -5.30 2.50 -19.95
N ASP A 240 -6.19 1.83 -20.67
CA ASP A 240 -6.05 0.42 -21.05
C ASP A 240 -4.85 0.20 -21.99
N HIS A 241 -4.52 1.16 -22.84
CA HIS A 241 -3.28 1.14 -23.63
C HIS A 241 -2.03 1.24 -22.76
N VAL A 242 -2.03 2.11 -21.73
CA VAL A 242 -0.92 2.22 -20.77
C VAL A 242 -0.80 0.94 -19.94
N ARG A 243 -1.92 0.39 -19.46
CA ARG A 243 -1.97 -0.86 -18.68
C ARG A 243 -1.40 -2.04 -19.47
N ALA A 244 -1.72 -2.15 -20.75
CA ALA A 244 -1.17 -3.20 -21.61
C ALA A 244 0.38 -3.14 -21.67
N GLN A 245 0.95 -1.95 -21.83
CA GLN A 245 2.41 -1.79 -21.87
C GLN A 245 3.08 -2.06 -20.53
N ILE A 246 2.45 -1.68 -19.42
CA ILE A 246 2.94 -2.04 -18.07
C ILE A 246 2.84 -3.56 -17.88
N ALA A 247 1.76 -4.20 -18.34
CA ALA A 247 1.59 -5.64 -18.24
C ALA A 247 2.69 -6.41 -19.00
N ASP A 248 3.10 -5.92 -20.16
CA ASP A 248 4.20 -6.50 -20.94
C ASP A 248 5.54 -6.52 -20.18
N CYS A 249 5.75 -5.57 -19.25
CA CYS A 249 6.95 -5.54 -18.40
C CYS A 249 7.05 -6.77 -17.49
N ALA A 250 5.93 -7.43 -17.15
CA ALA A 250 5.94 -8.66 -16.36
C ALA A 250 6.79 -9.76 -17.01
N GLY A 251 6.81 -9.83 -18.35
CA GLY A 251 7.59 -10.83 -19.07
C GLY A 251 9.09 -10.69 -18.80
N TRP A 252 9.61 -9.47 -18.89
CA TRP A 252 11.00 -9.15 -18.59
C TRP A 252 11.34 -9.41 -17.12
N ILE A 253 10.53 -8.89 -16.19
CA ILE A 253 10.75 -9.06 -14.74
C ILE A 253 10.81 -10.53 -14.37
N VAL A 254 9.83 -11.32 -14.82
CA VAL A 254 9.77 -12.76 -14.52
C VAL A 254 10.96 -13.47 -15.14
N ARG A 255 11.31 -13.18 -16.39
CA ARG A 255 12.36 -13.90 -17.12
C ARG A 255 13.78 -13.58 -16.66
N GLU A 256 14.02 -12.39 -16.11
CA GLU A 256 15.37 -11.94 -15.77
C GLU A 256 15.63 -11.81 -14.27
N HIS A 257 14.59 -11.60 -13.46
CA HIS A 257 14.76 -11.30 -12.03
C HIS A 257 14.13 -12.31 -11.08
N LEU A 258 13.14 -13.11 -11.51
CA LEU A 258 12.41 -13.98 -10.59
C LEU A 258 13.25 -15.20 -10.19
N THR A 259 13.73 -15.21 -8.95
CA THR A 259 14.58 -16.28 -8.38
C THR A 259 13.78 -17.28 -7.53
N GLU A 260 12.67 -16.83 -6.95
CA GLU A 260 11.74 -17.66 -6.19
C GLU A 260 10.32 -17.09 -6.26
N LEU A 261 9.34 -17.93 -5.98
CA LEU A 261 7.92 -17.53 -6.01
C LEU A 261 7.44 -17.25 -4.59
N HIS A 262 6.79 -16.09 -4.39
CA HIS A 262 6.14 -15.71 -3.13
C HIS A 262 4.61 -15.69 -3.29
N PRO A 263 3.90 -16.80 -3.07
CA PRO A 263 2.49 -16.93 -3.46
C PRO A 263 1.56 -15.91 -2.79
N MET A 264 1.87 -15.47 -1.58
CA MET A 264 1.08 -14.48 -0.85
C MET A 264 1.01 -13.14 -1.60
N ILE A 265 2.12 -12.71 -2.21
CA ILE A 265 2.19 -11.45 -2.97
C ILE A 265 1.29 -11.53 -4.20
N TRP A 266 1.36 -12.65 -4.93
CA TRP A 266 0.53 -12.88 -6.12
C TRP A 266 -0.95 -12.94 -5.79
N ALA A 267 -1.31 -13.55 -4.66
CA ALA A 267 -2.69 -13.60 -4.16
C ALA A 267 -3.24 -12.19 -3.87
N HIS A 268 -2.44 -11.32 -3.23
CA HIS A 268 -2.82 -9.92 -3.00
C HIS A 268 -2.90 -9.13 -4.31
N ALA A 269 -1.97 -9.33 -5.24
CA ALA A 269 -1.98 -8.64 -6.53
C ALA A 269 -3.25 -8.92 -7.35
N ALA A 270 -3.72 -10.17 -7.33
CA ALA A 270 -4.99 -10.59 -7.96
C ALA A 270 -6.23 -9.92 -7.32
N ARG A 271 -6.07 -9.27 -6.17
CA ARG A 271 -7.09 -8.48 -5.47
C ARG A 271 -6.77 -6.98 -5.47
N GLY A 272 -5.91 -6.53 -6.38
CA GLY A 272 -5.52 -5.12 -6.51
C GLY A 272 -4.68 -4.60 -5.34
N PHE A 273 -3.97 -5.48 -4.63
CA PHE A 273 -3.28 -5.16 -3.38
C PHE A 273 -4.18 -4.48 -2.34
N ASP A 274 -5.45 -4.91 -2.26
CA ASP A 274 -6.37 -4.42 -1.24
C ASP A 274 -5.80 -4.70 0.17
N ASN A 275 -5.36 -3.63 0.83
CA ASN A 275 -4.79 -3.66 2.18
C ASN A 275 -5.86 -3.98 3.25
N ASN A 276 -7.15 -3.82 2.92
CA ASN A 276 -8.27 -4.15 3.81
C ASN A 276 -8.79 -5.58 3.57
N LEU A 277 -8.15 -6.34 2.67
CA LEU A 277 -8.58 -7.69 2.35
C LEU A 277 -8.45 -8.61 3.57
N ARG A 278 -9.59 -9.10 4.05
CA ARG A 278 -9.63 -10.08 5.15
C ARG A 278 -9.34 -11.49 4.63
N VAL A 279 -8.17 -12.00 4.98
CA VAL A 279 -7.75 -13.37 4.61
C VAL A 279 -8.17 -14.36 5.69
N GLN A 280 -9.29 -15.05 5.48
CA GLN A 280 -9.80 -16.05 6.44
C GLN A 280 -8.92 -17.30 6.54
N CYS A 281 -8.34 -17.75 5.42
CA CYS A 281 -7.48 -18.93 5.36
C CYS A 281 -6.20 -18.61 4.58
N PRO A 282 -5.09 -18.27 5.27
CA PRO A 282 -3.82 -17.92 4.63
C PRO A 282 -3.32 -18.99 3.67
N THR A 283 -3.47 -20.27 4.01
CA THR A 283 -3.04 -21.39 3.16
C THR A 283 -3.82 -21.44 1.84
N ARG A 284 -5.15 -21.30 1.88
CA ARG A 284 -5.97 -21.30 0.66
C ARG A 284 -5.70 -20.06 -0.18
N PHE A 285 -5.48 -18.92 0.47
CA PHE A 285 -5.18 -17.67 -0.22
C PHE A 285 -3.81 -17.74 -0.93
N ALA A 286 -2.78 -18.25 -0.24
CA ALA A 286 -1.48 -18.51 -0.84
C ALA A 286 -1.55 -19.54 -1.98
N ALA A 287 -2.37 -20.60 -1.86
CA ALA A 287 -2.57 -21.56 -2.94
C ALA A 287 -3.15 -20.90 -4.19
N SER A 288 -4.17 -20.03 -4.04
CA SER A 288 -4.72 -19.25 -5.15
C SER A 288 -3.66 -18.38 -5.83
N GLY A 289 -2.84 -17.66 -5.05
CA GLY A 289 -1.77 -16.84 -5.61
C GLY A 289 -0.69 -17.66 -6.31
N ARG A 290 -0.40 -18.87 -5.83
CA ARG A 290 0.49 -19.81 -6.51
C ARG A 290 -0.09 -20.22 -7.87
N ASP A 291 -1.36 -20.60 -7.91
CA ASP A 291 -2.02 -21.03 -9.14
C ASP A 291 -2.03 -19.91 -10.19
N ASP A 292 -2.32 -18.67 -9.78
CA ASP A 292 -2.27 -17.49 -10.64
C ASP A 292 -0.86 -17.22 -11.19
N ALA A 293 0.14 -17.23 -10.31
CA ALA A 293 1.52 -17.05 -10.71
C ALA A 293 1.96 -18.13 -11.71
N MET A 294 1.65 -19.39 -11.43
CA MET A 294 2.01 -20.52 -12.29
C MET A 294 1.35 -20.42 -13.67
N ARG A 295 0.09 -19.99 -13.75
CA ARG A 295 -0.61 -19.74 -15.02
C ARG A 295 0.13 -18.69 -15.85
N ILE A 296 0.50 -17.56 -15.23
CA ILE A 296 1.19 -16.46 -15.90
C ILE A 296 2.59 -16.87 -16.35
N ILE A 297 3.37 -17.46 -15.44
CA ILE A 297 4.72 -17.94 -15.73
C ILE A 297 4.68 -18.97 -16.87
N THR A 298 3.74 -19.91 -16.84
CA THR A 298 3.60 -20.93 -17.89
C THR A 298 3.26 -20.30 -19.24
N SER A 299 2.38 -19.29 -19.27
CA SER A 299 2.10 -18.53 -20.49
C SER A 299 3.34 -17.80 -21.01
N LEU A 300 4.14 -17.22 -20.12
CA LEU A 300 5.36 -16.50 -20.49
C LEU A 300 6.39 -17.44 -21.11
N PHE A 301 6.54 -18.67 -20.61
CA PHE A 301 7.49 -19.68 -21.10
C PHE A 301 6.89 -20.72 -22.06
N GLN A 302 5.72 -20.42 -22.66
CA GLN A 302 4.99 -21.40 -23.47
C GLN A 302 5.82 -21.98 -24.63
N GLY A 303 6.68 -21.17 -25.25
CA GLY A 303 7.51 -21.58 -26.38
C GLY A 303 8.57 -22.59 -25.97
N GLU A 304 9.22 -22.36 -24.83
CA GLU A 304 10.22 -23.25 -24.26
C GLU A 304 9.61 -24.56 -23.77
N ILE A 305 8.44 -24.48 -23.12
CA ILE A 305 7.69 -25.65 -22.65
C ILE A 305 7.23 -26.50 -23.84
N ALA A 306 6.69 -25.89 -24.90
CA ALA A 306 6.32 -26.59 -26.13
C ALA A 306 7.51 -27.26 -26.82
N ALA A 307 8.72 -26.70 -26.66
CA ALA A 307 9.98 -27.30 -27.12
C ALA A 307 10.53 -28.40 -26.19
N GLY A 308 9.79 -28.83 -25.17
CA GLY A 308 10.19 -29.89 -24.25
C GLY A 308 11.22 -29.45 -23.21
N LYS A 309 11.33 -28.15 -22.91
CA LYS A 309 12.19 -27.65 -21.83
C LYS A 309 11.41 -27.52 -20.53
N ARG A 310 12.13 -27.63 -19.41
CA ARG A 310 11.64 -27.30 -18.06
C ARG A 310 12.21 -25.95 -17.64
N VAL A 311 11.39 -25.14 -16.98
CA VAL A 311 11.81 -23.88 -16.36
C VAL A 311 12.21 -24.17 -14.92
N VAL A 312 13.41 -23.76 -14.53
CA VAL A 312 13.94 -23.91 -13.17
C VAL A 312 14.36 -22.54 -12.67
N PHE A 313 13.82 -22.10 -11.54
CA PHE A 313 14.27 -20.87 -10.89
C PHE A 313 15.58 -21.13 -10.14
N THR A 314 16.57 -20.29 -10.38
CA THR A 314 17.88 -20.34 -9.72
C THR A 314 18.13 -19.03 -8.96
N GLU A 315 19.24 -18.95 -8.25
CA GLU A 315 19.67 -17.75 -7.52
C GLU A 315 19.90 -16.54 -8.44
N THR A 316 20.08 -16.76 -9.74
CA THR A 316 20.30 -15.70 -10.74
C THR A 316 19.13 -15.50 -11.69
N GLY A 317 17.99 -16.18 -11.44
CA GLY A 317 16.78 -16.07 -12.24
C GLY A 317 16.35 -17.40 -12.88
N PRO A 318 15.33 -17.38 -13.74
CA PRO A 318 14.83 -18.58 -14.41
C PRO A 318 15.77 -19.07 -15.52
N GLU A 319 16.07 -20.36 -15.52
CA GLU A 319 16.78 -21.06 -16.57
C GLU A 319 15.87 -22.06 -17.28
N THR A 320 16.01 -22.20 -18.60
CA THR A 320 15.35 -23.28 -19.36
C THR A 320 16.31 -24.42 -19.61
N ARG A 321 15.96 -25.62 -19.13
CA ARG A 321 16.77 -26.83 -19.22
C ARG A 321 16.05 -27.90 -20.04
N ALA A 322 16.78 -28.78 -20.72
CA ALA A 322 16.18 -29.93 -21.38
C ALA A 322 15.44 -30.81 -20.33
N ALA A 323 14.25 -31.30 -20.68
CA ALA A 323 13.44 -32.13 -19.78
C ALA A 323 14.02 -33.52 -19.53
#